data_AF-A0A0K8RIM8-F1
#
_entry.id   AF-A0A0K8RIM8-F1
#
_cell.length_a   1.000
_cell.length_b   1.000
_cell.length_c   1.000
_cell.angle_alpha   90.00
_cell.angle_beta   90.00
_cell.angle_gamma   90.00
#
_symmetry.space_group_name_H-M   'P 1'
#
loop_
_entity.id
_entity.type
_entity.pdbx_description
1 polymer ?
#
loop_
_entity_poly.entity_id
_entity_poly.type
_entity_poly.pdbx_seq_one_letter_code
_entity_poly.pdbx_strand_id
1 'polypeptide(L)'
;MSNTGSSFSMTANQKMIAVLLVVFAHSLQITSAGDPTIKGDFTPLSPRCEAKAKNYIKNAFSDLLEATLQLRECDFYYIRQPSTGPKIQGWYALPNGFPCAFGSTCQDGVCECSACE
;
A
#
# COMPACT_ATOMS: atom_id res chain seq x y z
N MET A 1 -59.70 30.08 -12.77
CA MET A 1 -58.91 28.87 -12.47
C MET A 1 -57.63 28.94 -13.27
N SER A 2 -56.51 29.29 -12.63
CA SER A 2 -55.21 29.44 -13.29
C SER A 2 -54.37 28.21 -12.99
N ASN A 3 -54.07 27.40 -14.01
CA ASN A 3 -53.09 26.32 -13.92
C ASN A 3 -51.71 26.88 -14.25
N THR A 4 -50.91 27.17 -13.23
CA THR A 4 -49.50 27.54 -13.39
C THR A 4 -48.66 26.27 -13.28
N GLY A 5 -48.37 25.65 -14.43
CA GLY A 5 -47.36 24.61 -14.55
C GLY A 5 -45.98 25.24 -14.47
N SER A 6 -45.22 24.95 -13.41
CA SER A 6 -43.84 25.36 -13.25
C SER A 6 -42.93 24.49 -14.15
N SER A 7 -42.52 25.05 -15.29
CA SER A 7 -41.46 24.48 -16.10
C SER A 7 -40.12 24.72 -15.40
N PHE A 8 -39.59 23.70 -14.72
CA PHE A 8 -38.23 23.74 -14.17
C PHE A 8 -37.22 23.75 -15.32
N SER A 9 -36.48 24.84 -15.43
CA SER A 9 -35.45 25.05 -16.45
C SER A 9 -34.31 24.03 -16.29
N MET A 10 -34.21 23.09 -17.24
CA MET A 10 -33.22 21.99 -17.24
C MET A 10 -31.75 22.44 -17.25
N THR A 11 -31.48 23.70 -17.58
CA THR A 11 -30.12 24.25 -17.76
C THR A 11 -29.38 24.49 -16.44
N ALA A 12 -30.09 24.72 -15.33
CA ALA A 12 -29.48 24.91 -14.01
C ALA A 12 -28.94 23.59 -13.43
N ASN A 13 -29.68 22.49 -13.66
CA ASN A 13 -29.31 21.16 -13.18
C ASN A 13 -28.06 20.62 -13.90
N GLN A 14 -27.90 20.91 -15.18
CA GLN A 14 -26.73 20.50 -15.97
C GLN A 14 -25.43 21.11 -15.44
N LYS A 15 -25.46 22.40 -15.04
CA LYS A 15 -24.29 23.07 -14.46
C LYS A 15 -23.91 22.50 -13.09
N MET A 16 -24.91 22.18 -12.26
CA MET A 16 -24.68 21.55 -10.96
C MET A 16 -24.10 20.14 -11.09
N ILE A 17 -24.57 19.34 -12.06
CA ILE A 17 -24.03 18.02 -12.36
C ILE A 17 -22.58 18.11 -12.87
N ALA A 18 -22.29 19.07 -13.77
CA ALA A 18 -20.93 19.29 -14.25
C ALA A 18 -19.97 19.68 -13.11
N VAL A 19 -20.40 20.57 -12.21
CA VAL A 19 -19.61 20.94 -11.02
C VAL A 19 -19.38 19.73 -10.10
N LEU A 20 -20.42 18.93 -9.84
CA LEU A 20 -20.29 17.70 -9.04
C LEU A 20 -19.32 16.70 -9.69
N LEU A 21 -19.39 16.50 -11.01
CA LEU A 21 -18.47 15.62 -11.74
C LEU A 21 -17.04 16.13 -11.74
N VAL A 22 -16.83 17.44 -11.85
CA VAL A 22 -15.51 18.06 -11.73
C VAL A 22 -14.95 17.85 -10.32
N VAL A 23 -15.73 18.11 -9.27
CA VAL A 23 -15.31 17.86 -7.89
C VAL A 23 -15.02 16.38 -7.66
N PHE A 24 -15.83 15.47 -8.20
CA PHE A 24 -15.63 14.02 -8.07
C PHE A 24 -14.37 13.56 -8.82
N ALA A 25 -14.12 14.09 -10.02
CA ALA A 25 -12.91 13.81 -10.79
C ALA A 25 -11.64 14.34 -10.10
N HIS A 26 -11.70 15.52 -9.48
CA HIS A 26 -10.59 16.05 -8.68
C HIS A 26 -10.38 15.25 -7.38
N SER A 27 -11.46 14.70 -6.81
CA SER A 27 -11.40 13.81 -5.64
C SER A 27 -10.82 12.43 -5.99
N LEU A 28 -11.00 11.96 -7.23
CA LEU A 28 -10.47 10.69 -7.71
C LEU A 28 -8.99 10.76 -8.11
N GLN A 29 -8.42 11.96 -8.30
CA GLN A 29 -7.04 12.13 -8.76
C GLN A 29 -5.97 11.97 -7.68
N ILE A 30 -6.34 11.71 -6.41
CA ILE A 30 -5.36 11.64 -5.32
C ILE A 30 -5.43 10.30 -4.59
N THR A 31 -5.13 9.21 -5.28
CA THR A 31 -4.56 7.99 -4.67
C THR A 31 -3.72 7.24 -5.69
N SER A 32 -2.77 7.93 -6.32
CA SER A 32 -1.59 7.26 -6.86
C SER A 32 -0.41 7.70 -6.01
N ALA A 33 -0.32 7.16 -4.79
CA ALA A 33 0.99 7.07 -4.15
C ALA A 33 1.87 6.36 -5.17
N GLY A 34 2.95 7.01 -5.62
CA GLY A 34 3.94 6.35 -6.47
C GLY A 34 4.39 5.04 -5.82
N ASP A 35 4.96 4.13 -6.61
CA ASP A 35 5.43 2.86 -6.07
C ASP A 35 6.29 3.08 -4.81
N PRO A 36 6.00 2.37 -3.71
CA PRO A 36 6.73 2.57 -2.46
C PRO A 36 8.20 2.26 -2.66
N THR A 37 9.07 3.04 -2.02
CA THR A 37 10.50 2.79 -2.06
C THR A 37 10.82 1.59 -1.16
N ILE A 38 11.28 0.48 -1.75
CA ILE A 38 11.65 -0.73 -1.01
C ILE A 38 13.17 -0.88 -1.02
N LYS A 39 13.77 -0.81 0.18
CA LYS A 39 15.20 -0.94 0.47
C LYS A 39 15.48 -2.20 1.26
N GLY A 40 16.75 -2.49 1.51
CA GLY A 40 17.24 -3.65 2.24
C GLY A 40 18.25 -4.45 1.44
N ASP A 41 18.90 -5.42 2.09
CA ASP A 41 19.80 -6.35 1.41
C ASP A 41 19.01 -7.52 0.81
N PHE A 42 18.89 -7.53 -0.51
CA PHE A 42 18.27 -8.60 -1.28
C PHE A 42 19.30 -9.56 -1.90
N THR A 43 20.59 -9.28 -1.77
CA THR A 43 21.68 -10.09 -2.35
C THR A 43 21.59 -11.59 -2.00
N PRO A 44 21.16 -11.98 -0.78
CA PRO A 44 21.00 -13.39 -0.44
C PRO A 44 19.83 -14.10 -1.16
N LEU A 45 18.91 -13.35 -1.78
CA LEU A 45 17.74 -13.89 -2.44
C LEU A 45 17.99 -14.13 -3.92
N SER A 46 17.44 -15.23 -4.44
CA SER A 46 17.28 -15.38 -5.89
C SER A 46 16.36 -14.27 -6.44
N PRO A 47 16.48 -13.88 -7.72
CA PRO A 47 15.64 -12.83 -8.31
C PRO A 47 14.13 -13.07 -8.15
N ARG A 48 13.69 -14.33 -8.19
CA ARG A 48 12.28 -14.69 -7.97
C ARG A 48 11.85 -14.47 -6.52
N CYS A 49 12.73 -14.75 -5.56
CA CYS A 49 12.46 -14.50 -4.14
C CYS A 49 12.46 -13.00 -3.83
N GLU A 50 13.40 -12.24 -4.41
CA GLU A 50 13.42 -10.78 -4.30
C GLU A 50 12.12 -10.16 -4.83
N ALA A 51 11.68 -10.55 -6.03
CA ALA A 51 10.43 -10.06 -6.60
C ALA A 51 9.21 -10.40 -5.72
N LYS A 52 9.17 -11.62 -5.16
CA LYS A 52 8.12 -12.04 -4.23
C LYS A 52 8.15 -11.23 -2.94
N ALA A 53 9.34 -10.95 -2.39
CA ALA A 53 9.52 -10.14 -1.20
C ALA A 53 9.06 -8.70 -1.41
N LYS A 54 9.51 -8.06 -2.49
CA LYS A 54 9.07 -6.71 -2.87
C LYS A 54 7.56 -6.64 -3.07
N ASN A 55 6.97 -7.64 -3.74
CA ASN A 55 5.52 -7.69 -3.94
C ASN A 55 4.77 -7.89 -2.61
N TYR A 56 5.27 -8.73 -1.71
CA TYR A 56 4.69 -8.90 -0.38
C TYR A 56 4.68 -7.58 0.39
N ILE A 57 5.83 -6.91 0.49
CA ILE A 57 5.99 -5.62 1.20
C ILE A 57 5.07 -4.55 0.59
N LYS A 58 5.05 -4.42 -0.74
CA LYS A 58 4.20 -3.46 -1.45
C LYS A 58 2.72 -3.62 -1.12
N ASN A 59 2.27 -4.85 -0.91
CA ASN A 59 0.87 -5.16 -0.63
C ASN A 59 0.54 -5.27 0.87
N ALA A 60 1.54 -5.13 1.76
CA ALA A 60 1.30 -5.16 3.20
C ALA A 60 0.45 -3.97 3.67
N PHE A 61 0.64 -2.81 3.04
CA PHE A 61 -0.11 -1.58 3.36
C PHE A 61 -0.40 -0.77 2.10
N SER A 62 -1.64 -0.29 1.96
CA SER A 62 -2.07 0.52 0.80
C SER A 62 -1.48 1.94 0.79
N ASP A 63 -1.02 2.43 1.94
CA ASP A 63 -0.49 3.78 2.18
C ASP A 63 1.02 3.77 2.51
N LEU A 64 1.73 2.72 2.05
CA LEU A 64 3.17 2.57 2.21
C LEU A 64 3.92 3.62 1.39
N LEU A 65 4.88 4.30 2.01
CA LEU A 65 5.82 5.18 1.31
C LEU A 65 7.20 4.54 1.15
N GLU A 66 7.69 3.96 2.23
CA GLU A 66 9.02 3.35 2.28
C GLU A 66 8.99 2.10 3.14
N ALA A 67 9.76 1.10 2.74
CA ALA A 67 10.06 -0.06 3.55
C ALA A 67 11.53 -0.45 3.45
N THR A 68 12.12 -0.88 4.56
CA THR A 68 13.48 -1.43 4.60
C THR A 68 13.43 -2.83 5.16
N LEU A 69 13.72 -3.82 4.31
CA LEU A 69 13.70 -5.23 4.65
C LEU A 69 14.93 -5.62 5.47
N GLN A 70 14.72 -6.30 6.59
CA GLN A 70 15.75 -7.01 7.35
C GLN A 70 15.49 -8.51 7.25
N LEU A 71 15.94 -9.10 6.13
CA LEU A 71 15.62 -10.47 5.77
C LEU A 71 15.97 -11.50 6.87
N ARG A 72 17.13 -11.31 7.54
CA ARG A 72 17.60 -12.21 8.60
C ARG A 72 16.88 -12.03 9.94
N GLU A 73 16.31 -10.85 10.17
CA GLU A 73 15.51 -10.54 11.36
C GLU A 73 14.03 -10.85 11.14
N CYS A 74 13.67 -11.37 9.96
CA CYS A 74 12.31 -11.77 9.63
C CYS A 74 11.29 -10.65 9.82
N ASP A 75 11.67 -9.41 9.52
CA ASP A 75 10.80 -8.25 9.55
C ASP A 75 11.21 -7.18 8.53
N PHE A 76 10.42 -6.12 8.45
CA PHE A 76 10.80 -4.91 7.74
C PHE A 76 10.32 -3.67 8.49
N TYR A 77 11.15 -2.64 8.45
CA TYR A 77 10.77 -1.30 8.88
C TYR A 77 9.87 -0.67 7.83
N TYR A 78 8.80 0.00 8.23
CA TYR A 78 7.90 0.71 7.33
C TYR A 78 7.71 2.16 7.71
N ILE A 79 7.45 3.00 6.70
CA ILE A 79 6.93 4.36 6.83
C ILE A 79 5.66 4.44 5.99
N ARG A 80 4.54 4.80 6.62
CA ARG A 80 3.22 4.94 6.02
C ARG A 80 2.72 6.38 6.15
N GLN A 81 1.98 6.84 5.16
CA GLN A 81 1.30 8.13 5.17
C GLN A 81 -0.19 7.92 4.94
N PRO A 82 -0.96 7.76 6.02
CA PRO A 82 -2.42 7.71 5.94
C PRO A 82 -2.96 8.97 5.24
N SER A 83 -4.10 8.85 4.58
CA SER A 83 -4.81 9.97 3.94
C SER A 83 -5.21 11.05 4.94
N THR A 84 -5.38 10.67 6.21
CA THR A 84 -5.69 11.57 7.32
C THR A 84 -4.84 11.20 8.53
N GLY A 85 -4.18 12.19 9.13
CA GLY A 85 -3.34 12.00 10.31
C GLY A 85 -1.82 12.00 10.04
N PRO A 86 -1.02 11.75 11.09
CA PRO A 86 0.43 11.81 11.02
C PRO A 86 1.02 10.60 10.28
N LYS A 87 2.28 10.73 9.86
CA LYS A 87 3.07 9.58 9.40
C LYS A 87 3.18 8.53 10.50
N ILE A 88 3.05 7.27 10.11
CA ILE A 88 3.17 6.12 11.00
C ILE A 88 4.42 5.35 10.58
N GLN A 89 5.19 4.91 11.56
CA GLN A 89 6.36 4.08 11.34
C GLN A 89 6.44 2.96 12.37
N GLY A 90 7.10 1.87 12.00
CA GLY A 90 7.23 0.73 12.88
C GLY A 90 7.88 -0.47 12.20
N TRP A 91 7.88 -1.58 12.92
CA TRP A 91 8.38 -2.86 12.46
C TRP A 91 7.20 -3.79 12.17
N TYR A 92 7.32 -4.56 11.10
CA TYR A 92 6.31 -5.54 10.72
C TYR A 92 6.96 -6.88 10.42
N ALA A 93 6.53 -7.91 11.16
CA ALA A 93 7.06 -9.25 11.01
C ALA A 93 6.69 -9.87 9.66
N LEU A 94 7.65 -10.56 9.05
CA LEU A 94 7.44 -11.44 7.91
C LEU A 94 6.65 -12.68 8.36
N PRO A 95 5.84 -13.25 7.45
CA PRO A 95 4.99 -14.38 7.78
C PRO A 95 5.81 -15.67 7.92
N ASN A 96 5.28 -16.63 8.66
CA ASN A 96 5.89 -17.95 8.79
C ASN A 96 6.09 -18.60 7.41
N GLY A 97 7.23 -19.25 7.22
CA GLY A 97 7.65 -19.84 5.95
C GLY A 97 8.27 -18.86 4.95
N PHE A 98 8.40 -17.56 5.28
CA PHE A 98 9.09 -16.61 4.41
C PHE A 98 10.60 -16.91 4.36
N PRO A 99 11.22 -16.99 3.18
CA PRO A 99 12.65 -17.35 3.08
C PRO A 99 13.53 -16.24 3.65
N CYS A 100 14.44 -16.57 4.56
CA CYS A 100 15.27 -15.59 5.26
C CYS A 100 16.79 -15.78 5.07
N ALA A 101 17.25 -17.01 4.82
CA ALA A 101 18.63 -17.36 4.53
C ALA A 101 18.71 -18.77 3.89
N PHE A 102 19.90 -19.29 3.61
CA PHE A 102 20.22 -20.61 3.02
C PHE A 102 19.26 -21.76 3.36
N GLY A 103 18.13 -21.88 2.63
CA GLY A 103 17.09 -22.88 2.92
C GLY A 103 16.34 -22.65 4.24
N SER A 104 16.65 -21.56 4.95
CA SER A 104 16.05 -21.13 6.21
C SER A 104 14.75 -20.36 5.96
N THR A 105 13.83 -20.44 6.91
CA THR A 105 12.54 -19.75 6.84
C THR A 105 12.23 -19.04 8.15
N CYS A 106 11.48 -17.94 8.05
CA CYS A 106 10.93 -17.27 9.22
C CYS A 106 9.93 -18.17 9.94
N GLN A 107 10.07 -18.28 11.25
CA GLN A 107 9.11 -18.87 12.16
C GLN A 107 9.03 -17.97 13.39
N ASP A 108 7.83 -17.49 13.69
CA ASP A 108 7.54 -16.64 14.86
C ASP A 108 8.48 -15.43 14.99
N GLY A 109 8.82 -14.83 13.85
CA GLY A 109 9.71 -13.66 13.77
C GLY A 109 11.21 -13.97 13.87
N VAL A 110 11.61 -15.24 13.85
CA VAL A 110 13.00 -15.67 13.89
C VAL A 110 13.35 -16.42 12.61
N CYS A 111 14.54 -16.19 12.06
CA CYS A 111 15.04 -16.96 10.93
C CYS A 111 15.55 -18.32 11.41
N GLU A 112 14.78 -19.38 11.18
CA GLU A 112 15.14 -20.74 11.58
C GLU A 112 15.90 -21.46 10.47
N CYS A 113 17.07 -22.01 10.82
CA CYS A 113 17.89 -22.82 9.96
C CYS A 113 18.04 -24.21 10.57
N SER A 114 17.38 -25.21 9.98
CA SER A 114 17.43 -26.60 10.45
C SER A 114 18.82 -27.22 10.45
N ALA A 115 19.79 -26.62 9.75
CA ALA A 115 21.19 -27.08 9.74
C ALA A 115 22.01 -26.51 10.90
N CYS A 116 21.49 -25.52 11.64
CA CYS A 116 22.13 -24.91 12.80
C CYS A 116 21.59 -25.45 14.13
N GLU A 117 20.68 -26.42 14.08
CA GLU A 117 20.13 -27.16 15.23
C GLU A 117 20.94 -28.43 15.54
#